data_AF-A0A959IAT9-F1
#
_entry.id   AF-A0A959IAT9-F1
#
_cell.length_a   1.000
_cell.length_b   1.000
_cell.length_c   1.000
_cell.angle_alpha   90.00
_cell.angle_beta   90.00
_cell.angle_gamma   90.00
#
_symmetry.space_group_name_H-M   'P 1'
#
loop_
_entity.id
_entity.type
_entity.pdbx_description
1 polymer ?
#
loop_
_entity_poly.entity_id
_entity_poly.type
_entity_poly.pdbx_seq_one_letter_code
_entity_poly.pdbx_strand_id
1 'polypeptide(L)'
;MTVEVTSNVVCDTVTLYPGLNLISFDVQPGDPSLESIFADQILDGSLNAVFGRGPTGGIVIFDPLLIPFPGLNTLTEVEPGKGYYVRIYTNADTSDVIVCGDPIDPNLKVALNATWNIVGYIPQVSTTPEIYFEDLYGPPVPPVDILQLARGFTGGTSGTFQFFDPLLVPFPGLNSLTSIDNGFGYEIRVTQAVSEGGWLIDPNGDEKVFQPFVSDQYTVVAATSNLSDKYVGEFVSILTPNGKIVGEMEILPGGLLKTCPIYGDDTYSKQKGVAEGDWLYLEFNGEIIPLGLQYSSDRLIHFLDVTFEGENAVTGVNDLQQEAVLSVAPNPFTSTLLMGLDLPESAQVTISIVDAFGRIVEVP
;
A
#
# COMPACT_ATOMS: atom_id res chain seq x y z
N MET A 1 30.29 22.75 -35.37
CA MET A 1 30.27 21.28 -35.19
C MET A 1 28.97 20.97 -34.49
N THR A 2 27.94 20.62 -35.25
CA THR A 2 26.66 20.13 -34.72
C THR A 2 26.86 18.64 -34.46
N VAL A 3 26.81 18.25 -33.20
CA VAL A 3 26.72 16.84 -32.83
C VAL A 3 25.25 16.48 -32.96
N GLU A 4 24.89 15.73 -34.00
CA GLU A 4 23.59 15.07 -34.03
C GLU A 4 23.63 13.94 -33.01
N VAL A 5 22.89 14.10 -31.91
CA VAL A 5 22.61 12.99 -31.00
C VAL A 5 21.51 12.19 -31.68
N THR A 6 21.87 11.10 -32.34
CA THR A 6 20.90 10.10 -32.77
C THR A 6 20.40 9.36 -31.53
N SER A 7 19.17 9.62 -31.11
CA SER A 7 18.50 8.84 -30.06
C SER A 7 18.37 7.40 -30.54
N ASN A 8 19.02 6.46 -29.86
CA ASN A 8 18.87 5.04 -30.14
C ASN A 8 17.62 4.54 -29.43
N VAL A 9 16.45 4.82 -30.02
CA VAL A 9 15.17 4.38 -29.46
C VAL A 9 15.07 2.86 -29.58
N VAL A 10 14.91 2.20 -28.45
CA VAL A 10 14.62 0.77 -28.35
C VAL A 10 13.24 0.58 -27.73
N CYS A 11 12.62 -0.57 -27.95
CA CYS A 11 11.35 -0.91 -27.35
C CYS A 11 11.52 -2.15 -26.47
N ASP A 12 10.93 -2.07 -25.29
CA ASP A 12 10.73 -3.16 -24.35
C ASP A 12 9.31 -3.70 -24.51
N THR A 13 9.16 -5.01 -24.40
CA THR A 13 7.87 -5.71 -24.47
C THR A 13 7.73 -6.60 -23.25
N VAL A 14 6.75 -6.27 -22.41
CA VAL A 14 6.44 -7.02 -21.18
C VAL A 14 5.06 -7.66 -21.31
N THR A 15 4.99 -8.99 -21.20
CA THR A 15 3.72 -9.72 -21.20
C THR A 15 3.05 -9.66 -19.83
N LEU A 16 1.79 -9.25 -19.80
CA LEU A 16 0.92 -9.22 -18.64
C LEU A 16 -0.10 -10.36 -18.69
N TYR A 17 -0.18 -11.11 -17.59
CA TYR A 17 -1.16 -12.16 -17.40
C TYR A 17 -2.33 -11.65 -16.54
N PRO A 18 -3.55 -12.19 -16.73
CA PRO A 18 -4.66 -11.91 -15.82
C PRO A 18 -4.28 -12.23 -14.38
N GLY A 19 -4.61 -11.34 -13.43
CA GLY A 19 -4.15 -11.40 -12.04
C GLY A 19 -2.96 -10.49 -11.78
N LEU A 20 -2.12 -10.86 -10.80
CA LEU A 20 -0.97 -10.05 -10.39
C LEU A 20 0.23 -10.32 -11.29
N ASN A 21 0.97 -9.27 -11.64
CA ASN A 21 2.25 -9.36 -12.34
C ASN A 21 3.27 -8.53 -11.56
N LEU A 22 4.55 -8.90 -11.58
CA LEU A 22 5.62 -8.11 -11.01
C LEU A 22 6.64 -7.84 -12.11
N ILE A 23 6.63 -6.62 -12.62
CA ILE A 23 7.30 -6.24 -13.86
C ILE A 23 8.33 -5.13 -13.64
N SER A 24 9.20 -4.93 -14.63
CA SER A 24 10.00 -3.72 -14.76
C SER A 24 10.25 -3.42 -16.24
N PHE A 25 10.81 -2.24 -16.51
CA PHE A 25 11.18 -1.82 -17.87
C PHE A 25 12.67 -1.55 -17.97
N ASP A 26 13.26 -1.82 -19.14
CA ASP A 26 14.66 -1.53 -19.45
C ASP A 26 14.87 -0.31 -20.36
N VAL A 27 13.80 0.42 -20.62
CA VAL A 27 13.79 1.68 -21.36
C VAL A 27 13.19 2.82 -20.54
N GLN A 28 13.68 4.02 -20.78
CA GLN A 28 13.10 5.26 -20.28
C GLN A 28 12.23 5.89 -21.39
N PRO A 29 10.91 5.83 -21.27
CA PRO A 29 10.01 6.43 -22.26
C PRO A 29 10.07 7.96 -22.25
N GLY A 30 9.71 8.58 -23.38
CA GLY A 30 9.60 10.04 -23.46
C GLY A 30 8.45 10.60 -22.62
N ASP A 31 7.38 9.83 -22.44
CA ASP A 31 6.28 10.09 -21.51
C ASP A 31 6.18 8.90 -20.55
N PRO A 32 6.63 9.06 -19.28
CA PRO A 32 6.62 7.97 -18.31
C PRO A 32 5.31 7.85 -17.54
N SER A 33 4.27 8.64 -17.87
CA SER A 33 3.00 8.58 -17.13
C SER A 33 2.35 7.20 -17.21
N LEU A 34 1.71 6.76 -16.12
CA LEU A 34 1.04 5.45 -16.09
C LEU A 34 -0.09 5.39 -17.13
N GLU A 35 -0.74 6.51 -17.38
CA GLU A 35 -1.75 6.67 -18.41
C GLU A 35 -1.20 6.43 -19.82
N SER A 36 0.04 6.87 -20.10
CA SER A 36 0.70 6.63 -21.39
C SER A 36 1.20 5.19 -21.49
N ILE A 37 1.82 4.67 -20.42
CA ILE A 37 2.45 3.34 -20.42
C ILE A 37 1.42 2.22 -20.56
N PHE A 38 0.28 2.35 -19.87
CA PHE A 38 -0.79 1.35 -19.89
C PHE A 38 -1.99 1.80 -20.72
N ALA A 39 -1.80 2.70 -21.70
CA ALA A 39 -2.89 3.28 -22.50
C ALA A 39 -3.81 2.21 -23.12
N ASP A 40 -3.22 1.14 -23.66
CA ASP A 40 -3.98 0.05 -24.28
C ASP A 40 -4.80 -0.74 -23.23
N GLN A 41 -4.19 -1.07 -22.08
CA GLN A 41 -4.87 -1.78 -20.98
C GLN A 41 -5.93 -0.94 -20.27
N ILE A 42 -5.82 0.39 -20.32
CA ILE A 42 -6.85 1.31 -19.83
C ILE A 42 -8.00 1.37 -20.84
N LEU A 43 -7.68 1.48 -22.13
CA LEU A 43 -8.67 1.58 -23.20
C LEU A 43 -9.51 0.31 -23.34
N ASP A 44 -8.91 -0.86 -23.16
CA ASP A 44 -9.62 -2.15 -23.18
C ASP A 44 -10.29 -2.51 -21.84
N GLY A 45 -10.02 -1.74 -20.79
CA GLY A 45 -10.56 -1.95 -19.44
C GLY A 45 -9.99 -3.15 -18.71
N SER A 46 -8.82 -3.66 -19.10
CA SER A 46 -8.16 -4.81 -18.47
C SER A 46 -7.31 -4.42 -17.24
N LEU A 47 -6.78 -3.19 -17.19
CA LEU A 47 -5.99 -2.71 -16.07
C LEU A 47 -6.87 -2.50 -14.83
N ASN A 48 -6.52 -3.17 -13.74
CA ASN A 48 -7.17 -2.93 -12.45
C ASN A 48 -6.39 -1.90 -11.61
N ALA A 49 -5.09 -2.12 -11.40
CA ALA A 49 -4.26 -1.21 -10.61
C ALA A 49 -2.77 -1.44 -10.84
N VAL A 50 -1.95 -0.43 -10.57
CA VAL A 50 -0.49 -0.50 -10.53
C VAL A 50 -0.01 -0.04 -9.16
N PHE A 51 0.94 -0.78 -8.57
CA PHE A 51 1.52 -0.49 -7.27
C PHE A 51 3.04 -0.39 -7.38
N GLY A 52 3.61 0.57 -6.65
CA GLY A 52 5.05 0.75 -6.52
C GLY A 52 5.45 1.08 -5.08
N ARG A 53 6.72 1.41 -4.90
CA ARG A 53 7.27 1.91 -3.62
C ARG A 53 7.77 3.33 -3.83
N GLY A 54 7.21 4.28 -3.08
CA GLY A 54 7.61 5.68 -3.15
C GLY A 54 8.96 5.97 -2.50
N PRO A 55 9.39 7.25 -2.45
CA PRO A 55 10.70 7.65 -1.93
C PRO A 55 10.97 7.25 -0.47
N THR A 56 9.93 7.03 0.33
CA THR A 56 9.98 6.61 1.74
C THR A 56 9.68 5.12 1.94
N GLY A 57 9.65 4.31 0.87
CA GLY A 57 9.31 2.89 0.92
C GLY A 57 7.81 2.58 1.09
N GLY A 58 6.99 3.61 1.34
CA GLY A 58 5.53 3.46 1.37
C GLY A 58 4.96 3.03 0.02
N ILE A 59 3.84 2.31 0.03
CA ILE A 59 3.11 1.93 -1.17
C ILE A 59 2.54 3.18 -1.84
N VAL A 60 2.79 3.30 -3.14
CA VAL A 60 2.17 4.27 -4.04
C VAL A 60 1.33 3.53 -5.07
N ILE A 61 0.24 4.14 -5.52
CA ILE A 61 -0.78 3.46 -6.32
C ILE A 61 -1.27 4.28 -7.50
N PHE A 62 -1.66 3.55 -8.54
CA PHE A 62 -2.41 4.05 -9.67
C PHE A 62 -3.59 3.12 -9.94
N ASP A 63 -4.80 3.67 -9.97
CA ASP A 63 -6.01 2.99 -10.42
C ASP A 63 -6.71 3.90 -11.47
N PRO A 64 -6.92 3.42 -12.69
CA PRO A 64 -7.50 4.23 -13.77
C PRO A 64 -8.99 4.56 -13.55
N LEU A 65 -9.67 3.88 -12.61
CA LEU A 65 -11.07 4.10 -12.27
C LEU A 65 -11.26 5.03 -11.06
N LEU A 66 -10.19 5.34 -10.32
CA LEU A 66 -10.25 6.36 -9.28
C LEU A 66 -10.58 7.73 -9.88
N ILE A 67 -11.26 8.56 -9.08
CA ILE A 67 -11.56 9.94 -9.47
C ILE A 67 -10.22 10.64 -9.78
N PRO A 68 -10.09 11.33 -10.93
CA PRO A 68 -8.85 11.98 -11.35
C PRO A 68 -8.60 13.24 -10.51
N PHE A 69 -8.20 13.04 -9.26
CA PHE A 69 -7.93 14.09 -8.29
C PHE A 69 -6.51 13.93 -7.71
N PRO A 70 -5.71 15.02 -7.61
CA PRO A 70 -4.36 14.95 -7.06
C PRO A 70 -4.34 14.38 -5.64
N GLY A 71 -3.52 13.35 -5.42
CA GLY A 71 -3.39 12.69 -4.12
C GLY A 71 -4.24 11.43 -3.95
N LEU A 72 -5.14 11.11 -4.90
CA LEU A 72 -5.74 9.78 -4.96
C LEU A 72 -4.79 8.81 -5.66
N ASN A 73 -4.50 9.02 -6.95
CA ASN A 73 -3.36 8.36 -7.57
C ASN A 73 -2.07 9.00 -7.07
N THR A 74 -1.24 8.20 -6.41
CA THR A 74 0.04 8.61 -5.81
C THR A 74 1.25 8.08 -6.59
N LEU A 75 1.04 7.05 -7.42
CA LEU A 75 1.96 6.63 -8.46
C LEU A 75 1.51 7.28 -9.77
N THR A 76 2.37 8.11 -10.35
CA THR A 76 2.02 8.93 -11.52
C THR A 76 2.94 8.69 -12.72
N GLU A 77 4.15 8.18 -12.48
CA GLU A 77 5.10 7.84 -13.53
C GLU A 77 5.89 6.55 -13.22
N VAL A 78 6.38 5.90 -14.28
CA VAL A 78 7.41 4.86 -14.18
C VAL A 78 8.79 5.50 -14.05
N GLU A 79 9.64 4.92 -13.21
CA GLU A 79 10.97 5.42 -12.90
C GLU A 79 12.03 4.39 -13.33
N PRO A 80 13.16 4.83 -13.90
CA PRO A 80 14.25 3.94 -14.30
C PRO A 80 14.72 3.01 -13.16
N GLY A 81 14.81 1.72 -13.45
CA GLY A 81 15.31 0.70 -12.52
C GLY A 81 14.38 0.35 -11.35
N LYS A 82 13.17 0.92 -11.29
CA LYS A 82 12.12 0.49 -10.35
C LYS A 82 11.30 -0.66 -10.95
N GLY A 83 10.71 -1.47 -10.09
CA GLY A 83 9.73 -2.48 -10.49
C GLY A 83 8.34 -2.14 -9.95
N TYR A 84 7.32 -2.78 -10.54
CA TYR A 84 5.92 -2.48 -10.31
C TYR A 84 5.09 -3.75 -10.22
N TYR A 85 4.16 -3.79 -9.27
CA TYR A 85 3.07 -4.75 -9.33
C TYR A 85 2.00 -4.20 -10.27
N VAL A 86 1.61 -4.98 -11.29
CA VAL A 86 0.52 -4.64 -12.20
C VAL A 86 -0.56 -5.70 -12.07
N ARG A 87 -1.76 -5.27 -11.67
CA ARG A 87 -2.92 -6.14 -11.56
C ARG A 87 -3.81 -5.98 -12.77
N ILE A 88 -4.00 -7.07 -13.49
CA ILE A 88 -4.96 -7.20 -14.59
C ILE A 88 -6.18 -7.94 -14.07
N TYR A 89 -7.39 -7.53 -14.48
CA TYR A 89 -8.61 -8.24 -14.11
C TYR A 89 -8.56 -9.71 -14.53
N THR A 90 -9.05 -10.61 -13.69
CA THR A 90 -8.94 -12.07 -13.91
C THR A 90 -9.76 -12.58 -15.08
N ASN A 91 -10.72 -11.79 -15.57
CA ASN A 91 -11.52 -12.08 -16.76
C ASN A 91 -10.98 -11.44 -18.05
N ALA A 92 -9.85 -10.72 -17.99
CA ALA A 92 -9.19 -10.19 -19.17
C ALA A 92 -8.33 -11.27 -19.86
N ASP A 93 -7.87 -10.97 -21.08
CA ASP A 93 -6.91 -11.80 -21.80
C ASP A 93 -5.47 -11.42 -21.42
N THR A 94 -4.53 -12.32 -21.71
CA THR A 94 -3.09 -11.97 -21.66
C THR A 94 -2.79 -10.92 -22.73
N SER A 95 -2.08 -9.86 -22.36
CA SER A 95 -1.73 -8.77 -23.27
C SER A 95 -0.28 -8.31 -23.05
N ASP A 96 0.30 -7.65 -24.04
CA ASP A 96 1.63 -7.08 -23.92
C ASP A 96 1.55 -5.58 -23.65
N VAL A 97 2.49 -5.08 -22.85
CA VAL A 97 2.80 -3.66 -22.73
C VAL A 97 4.07 -3.40 -23.53
N ILE A 98 4.01 -2.47 -24.48
CA ILE A 98 5.15 -2.09 -25.31
C ILE A 98 5.55 -0.67 -24.94
N VAL A 99 6.76 -0.51 -24.41
CA VAL A 99 7.31 0.79 -24.04
C VAL A 99 8.51 1.07 -24.93
N CYS A 100 8.55 2.22 -25.59
CA CYS A 100 9.70 2.63 -26.40
C CYS A 100 10.36 3.87 -25.81
N GLY A 101 11.68 3.89 -25.80
CA GLY A 101 12.43 4.94 -25.13
C GLY A 101 13.93 4.82 -25.30
N ASP A 102 14.66 5.61 -24.52
CA ASP A 102 16.10 5.49 -24.43
C ASP A 102 16.47 4.27 -23.58
N PRO A 103 17.47 3.45 -23.97
CA PRO A 103 17.87 2.30 -23.19
C PRO A 103 18.45 2.74 -21.85
N ILE A 104 18.05 2.08 -20.77
CA ILE A 104 18.60 2.32 -19.44
C ILE A 104 19.96 1.61 -19.34
N ASP A 105 20.91 2.20 -18.61
CA ASP A 105 22.20 1.56 -18.33
C ASP A 105 21.94 0.20 -17.63
N PRO A 106 22.39 -0.95 -18.19
CA PRO A 106 22.21 -2.25 -17.57
C PRO A 106 22.86 -2.36 -16.18
N ASN A 107 23.79 -1.46 -15.84
CA ASN A 107 24.43 -1.41 -14.52
C ASN A 107 23.71 -0.49 -13.53
N LEU A 108 22.62 0.18 -13.91
CA LEU A 108 21.88 1.07 -13.01
C LEU A 108 21.39 0.30 -11.78
N LYS A 109 21.77 0.79 -10.60
CA LYS A 109 21.33 0.31 -9.30
C LYS A 109 20.62 1.42 -8.54
N VAL A 110 19.31 1.29 -8.39
CA VAL A 110 18.49 2.30 -7.70
C VAL A 110 18.81 2.38 -6.21
N ALA A 111 18.59 3.56 -5.61
CA ALA A 111 18.61 3.71 -4.16
C ALA A 111 17.54 2.81 -3.51
N LEU A 112 17.89 2.23 -2.37
CA LEU A 112 17.04 1.38 -1.55
C LEU A 112 16.71 2.09 -0.23
N ASN A 113 15.47 1.99 0.21
CA ASN A 113 15.06 2.32 1.56
C ASN A 113 15.27 1.12 2.48
N ALA A 114 15.44 1.35 3.78
CA ALA A 114 15.38 0.25 4.73
C ALA A 114 14.02 -0.46 4.63
N THR A 115 13.97 -1.75 4.94
CA THR A 115 12.80 -2.64 4.74
C THR A 115 12.54 -2.97 3.27
N TRP A 116 11.32 -2.81 2.79
CA TRP A 116 10.85 -3.33 1.52
C TRP A 116 11.05 -2.34 0.35
N ASN A 117 11.53 -2.86 -0.76
CA ASN A 117 11.73 -2.14 -2.02
C ASN A 117 11.24 -2.99 -3.19
N ILE A 118 10.90 -2.36 -4.31
CA ILE A 118 10.66 -3.07 -5.57
C ILE A 118 11.63 -2.51 -6.61
N VAL A 119 12.45 -3.39 -7.19
CA VAL A 119 13.51 -3.05 -8.14
C VAL A 119 13.30 -3.77 -9.45
N GLY A 120 13.74 -3.16 -10.55
CA GLY A 120 13.77 -3.79 -11.86
C GLY A 120 15.08 -4.52 -12.14
N TYR A 121 15.05 -5.41 -13.14
CA TYR A 121 16.24 -6.01 -13.73
C TYR A 121 16.41 -5.55 -15.18
N ILE A 122 17.39 -4.67 -15.39
CA ILE A 122 17.64 -4.02 -16.67
C ILE A 122 18.50 -4.87 -17.63
N PRO A 123 19.53 -5.63 -17.18
CA PRO A 123 20.36 -6.40 -18.11
C PRO A 123 19.57 -7.39 -18.96
N GLN A 124 19.89 -7.49 -20.25
CA GLN A 124 19.25 -8.42 -21.19
C GLN A 124 19.53 -9.90 -20.87
N VAL A 125 20.66 -10.19 -20.23
CA VAL A 125 21.10 -11.54 -19.95
C VAL A 125 20.65 -11.91 -18.55
N SER A 126 19.87 -12.98 -18.41
CA SER A 126 19.48 -13.52 -17.10
C SER A 126 20.68 -13.92 -16.25
N THR A 127 20.53 -13.81 -14.94
CA THR A 127 21.54 -14.23 -13.97
C THR A 127 20.89 -14.91 -12.77
N THR A 128 21.68 -15.41 -11.81
CA THR A 128 21.13 -15.95 -10.57
C THR A 128 21.00 -14.85 -9.51
N PRO A 129 20.08 -14.99 -8.52
CA PRO A 129 19.99 -14.05 -7.41
C PRO A 129 21.31 -13.88 -6.67
N GLU A 130 22.10 -14.96 -6.59
CA GLU A 130 23.37 -14.93 -5.89
C GLU A 130 24.36 -13.95 -6.53
N ILE A 131 24.42 -13.92 -7.86
CA ILE A 131 25.29 -13.03 -8.61
C ILE A 131 24.73 -11.61 -8.59
N TYR A 132 23.42 -11.46 -8.79
CA TYR A 132 22.84 -10.13 -8.93
C TYR A 132 22.88 -9.30 -7.63
N PHE A 133 22.69 -9.96 -6.49
CA PHE A 133 22.64 -9.32 -5.19
C PHE A 133 23.91 -9.50 -4.37
N GLU A 134 25.01 -10.00 -4.96
CA GLU A 134 26.24 -10.34 -4.23
C GLU A 134 26.76 -9.18 -3.38
N ASP A 135 26.64 -7.93 -3.85
CA ASP A 135 27.14 -6.79 -3.10
C ASP A 135 26.30 -6.42 -1.86
N LEU A 136 25.08 -6.97 -1.75
CA LEU A 136 24.18 -6.73 -0.61
C LEU A 136 24.35 -7.76 0.52
N TYR A 137 25.14 -8.82 0.33
CA TYR A 137 25.34 -9.87 1.34
C TYR A 137 26.68 -10.64 1.30
N GLY A 138 27.51 -10.49 0.26
CA GLY A 138 28.75 -11.25 0.03
C GLY A 138 30.04 -10.60 0.57
N PRO A 139 31.14 -11.37 0.76
CA PRO A 139 32.45 -10.83 1.17
C PRO A 139 33.31 -10.32 -0.02
N PRO A 140 34.31 -9.42 0.17
CA PRO A 140 34.88 -8.98 1.46
C PRO A 140 34.96 -7.45 1.67
N VAL A 141 34.88 -7.08 2.96
CA VAL A 141 35.14 -5.77 3.61
C VAL A 141 33.85 -5.06 4.07
N PRO A 142 33.62 -5.07 5.40
CA PRO A 142 32.90 -6.16 6.07
C PRO A 142 31.53 -6.44 5.39
N PRO A 143 31.08 -7.70 5.26
CA PRO A 143 29.72 -7.97 4.77
C PRO A 143 28.74 -7.36 5.77
N VAL A 144 27.95 -6.40 5.33
CA VAL A 144 26.70 -6.08 6.02
C VAL A 144 25.67 -7.03 5.44
N ASP A 145 25.05 -7.85 6.30
CA ASP A 145 23.88 -8.66 5.97
C ASP A 145 22.70 -7.71 5.66
N ILE A 146 22.83 -6.96 4.56
CA ILE A 146 21.87 -5.94 4.14
C ILE A 146 20.67 -6.66 3.56
N LEU A 147 20.88 -7.49 2.53
CA LEU A 147 19.80 -8.26 1.93
C LEU A 147 19.32 -9.33 2.92
N GLN A 148 18.03 -9.29 3.23
CA GLN A 148 17.36 -10.30 4.06
C GLN A 148 16.50 -11.24 3.22
N LEU A 149 15.94 -10.74 2.12
CA LEU A 149 15.08 -11.49 1.23
C LEU A 149 15.03 -10.82 -0.14
N ALA A 150 15.06 -11.61 -1.21
CA ALA A 150 14.61 -11.21 -2.53
C ALA A 150 13.50 -12.15 -2.99
N ARG A 151 12.48 -11.64 -3.67
CA ARG A 151 11.44 -12.47 -4.27
C ARG A 151 10.96 -11.93 -5.60
N GLY A 152 10.69 -12.85 -6.52
CA GLY A 152 9.96 -12.62 -7.76
C GLY A 152 8.53 -13.16 -7.67
N PHE A 153 7.70 -12.79 -8.63
CA PHE A 153 6.35 -13.34 -8.79
C PHE A 153 6.14 -13.76 -10.24
N THR A 154 5.68 -14.98 -10.45
CA THR A 154 5.38 -15.51 -11.79
C THR A 154 4.02 -16.21 -11.77
N GLY A 155 3.27 -16.12 -12.88
CA GLY A 155 2.07 -16.95 -13.10
C GLY A 155 0.69 -16.30 -12.90
N GLY A 156 0.60 -14.97 -12.88
CA GLY A 156 -0.69 -14.26 -12.92
C GLY A 156 -1.65 -14.67 -11.80
N THR A 157 -2.87 -15.05 -12.17
CA THR A 157 -3.97 -15.44 -11.25
C THR A 157 -3.62 -16.65 -10.38
N SER A 158 -2.81 -17.59 -10.89
CA SER A 158 -2.34 -18.76 -10.14
C SER A 158 -0.85 -18.65 -9.80
N GLY A 159 -0.34 -17.42 -9.78
CA GLY A 159 1.07 -17.17 -9.62
C GLY A 159 1.57 -17.49 -8.23
N THR A 160 2.88 -17.69 -8.14
CA THR A 160 3.55 -18.03 -6.89
C THR A 160 4.73 -17.10 -6.67
N PHE A 161 4.97 -16.76 -5.40
CA PHE A 161 6.19 -16.08 -5.02
C PHE A 161 7.33 -17.08 -5.01
N GLN A 162 8.43 -16.71 -5.65
CA GLN A 162 9.70 -17.41 -5.59
C GLN A 162 10.66 -16.55 -4.80
N PHE A 163 11.38 -17.13 -3.84
CA PHE A 163 12.22 -16.37 -2.92
C PHE A 163 13.66 -16.86 -2.89
N PHE A 164 14.54 -15.93 -2.56
CA PHE A 164 15.94 -16.10 -2.27
C PHE A 164 16.25 -15.42 -0.94
N ASP A 165 16.69 -16.20 0.05
CA ASP A 165 17.22 -15.72 1.32
C ASP A 165 18.72 -16.07 1.36
N PRO A 166 19.62 -15.08 1.39
CA PRO A 166 21.06 -15.31 1.37
C PRO A 166 21.60 -15.91 2.67
N LEU A 167 20.82 -15.86 3.77
CA LEU A 167 21.20 -16.41 5.07
C LEU A 167 20.80 -17.88 5.22
N LEU A 168 19.99 -18.42 4.31
CA LEU A 168 19.69 -19.85 4.30
C LEU A 168 20.93 -20.66 3.92
N VAL A 169 21.10 -21.81 4.58
CA VAL A 169 22.16 -22.76 4.23
C VAL A 169 21.99 -23.15 2.75
N PRO A 170 23.07 -23.18 1.94
CA PRO A 170 23.01 -23.56 0.53
C PRO A 170 22.58 -25.02 0.37
N PHE A 171 21.27 -25.24 0.33
CA PHE A 171 20.66 -26.56 0.20
C PHE A 171 19.60 -26.51 -0.92
N PRO A 172 19.63 -27.45 -1.89
CA PRO A 172 18.68 -27.46 -3.00
C PRO A 172 17.23 -27.45 -2.52
N GLY A 173 16.43 -26.52 -3.04
CA GLY A 173 15.00 -26.40 -2.74
C GLY A 173 14.65 -25.54 -1.52
N LEU A 174 15.63 -24.97 -0.80
CA LEU A 174 15.34 -23.95 0.20
C LEU A 174 15.07 -22.59 -0.43
N ASN A 175 15.90 -22.18 -1.40
CA ASN A 175 15.61 -21.04 -2.26
C ASN A 175 14.86 -21.53 -3.51
N SER A 176 13.80 -20.81 -3.88
CA SER A 176 12.91 -21.11 -5.01
C SER A 176 13.04 -20.10 -6.15
N LEU A 177 13.60 -18.93 -5.88
CA LEU A 177 14.03 -17.98 -6.91
C LEU A 177 15.40 -18.42 -7.41
N THR A 178 15.48 -18.83 -8.67
CA THR A 178 16.71 -19.37 -9.28
C THR A 178 17.21 -18.55 -10.47
N SER A 179 16.42 -17.57 -10.93
CA SER A 179 16.76 -16.68 -12.04
C SER A 179 16.26 -15.27 -11.74
N ILE A 180 17.03 -14.30 -12.21
CA ILE A 180 16.69 -12.88 -12.31
C ILE A 180 16.73 -12.56 -13.80
N ASP A 181 15.61 -12.06 -14.34
CA ASP A 181 15.29 -12.00 -15.76
C ASP A 181 14.79 -10.59 -16.11
N ASN A 182 15.09 -10.15 -17.33
CA ASN A 182 14.64 -8.85 -17.86
C ASN A 182 13.11 -8.82 -18.02
N GLY A 183 12.52 -7.63 -17.88
CA GLY A 183 11.06 -7.44 -17.88
C GLY A 183 10.36 -7.80 -16.56
N PHE A 184 11.07 -8.43 -15.61
CA PHE A 184 10.53 -8.76 -14.28
C PHE A 184 10.96 -7.75 -13.22
N GLY A 185 10.07 -7.51 -12.27
CA GLY A 185 10.39 -6.81 -11.03
C GLY A 185 10.77 -7.80 -9.93
N TYR A 186 11.45 -7.29 -8.91
CA TYR A 186 11.84 -8.06 -7.73
C TYR A 186 11.57 -7.25 -6.48
N GLU A 187 10.86 -7.85 -5.53
CA GLU A 187 10.67 -7.26 -4.22
C GLU A 187 11.80 -7.72 -3.30
N ILE A 188 12.52 -6.76 -2.73
CA ILE A 188 13.69 -7.04 -1.89
C ILE A 188 13.53 -6.38 -0.53
N ARG A 189 14.02 -7.04 0.50
CA ARG A 189 14.05 -6.53 1.87
C ARG A 189 15.48 -6.31 2.33
N VAL A 190 15.77 -5.09 2.76
CA VAL A 190 17.09 -4.69 3.26
C VAL A 190 17.05 -4.18 4.70
N THR A 191 18.11 -4.42 5.49
CA THR A 191 18.17 -3.99 6.90
C THR A 191 18.35 -2.49 7.07
N GLN A 192 18.96 -1.82 6.09
CA GLN A 192 19.25 -0.39 6.08
C GLN A 192 19.15 0.18 4.66
N ALA A 193 19.06 1.50 4.55
CA ALA A 193 19.02 2.18 3.26
C ALA A 193 20.36 2.02 2.51
N VAL A 194 20.31 2.05 1.18
CA VAL A 194 21.48 1.98 0.30
C VAL A 194 21.36 3.10 -0.73
N SER A 195 22.44 3.86 -0.93
CA SER A 195 22.47 4.95 -1.93
C SER A 195 22.46 4.39 -3.36
N GLU A 196 21.98 5.21 -4.29
CA GLU A 196 22.03 4.88 -5.73
C GLU A 196 23.47 4.60 -6.18
N GLY A 197 23.66 3.56 -7.01
CA GLY A 197 24.98 3.06 -7.41
C GLY A 197 25.82 2.45 -6.29
N GLY A 198 25.39 2.60 -5.03
CA GLY A 198 26.08 2.12 -3.83
C GLY A 198 25.89 0.64 -3.56
N TRP A 199 25.31 -0.14 -4.49
CA TRP A 199 25.35 -1.60 -4.36
C TRP A 199 26.81 -2.04 -4.52
N LEU A 200 27.55 -1.50 -5.48
CA LEU A 200 28.92 -1.92 -5.85
C LEU A 200 30.04 -1.49 -4.88
N ILE A 201 29.72 -0.74 -3.82
CA ILE A 201 30.67 -0.16 -2.86
C ILE A 201 30.08 -0.42 -1.48
N ASP A 202 30.91 -0.74 -0.48
CA ASP A 202 30.51 -0.95 0.92
C ASP A 202 29.31 -0.05 1.30
N PRO A 203 28.09 -0.62 1.45
CA PRO A 203 26.82 0.12 1.52
C PRO A 203 26.61 0.91 2.82
N ASN A 204 27.69 1.42 3.41
CA ASN A 204 27.69 2.48 4.42
C ASN A 204 27.21 3.81 3.81
N GLY A 205 25.96 3.84 3.35
CA GLY A 205 25.28 5.00 2.77
C GLY A 205 24.26 5.58 3.75
N ASP A 206 24.40 6.89 3.99
CA ASP A 206 23.58 7.83 4.77
C ASP A 206 22.24 7.34 5.38
N GLU A 207 22.03 7.67 6.66
CA GLU A 207 20.74 7.52 7.34
C GLU A 207 19.64 8.31 6.61
N LYS A 208 18.84 7.64 5.78
CA LYS A 208 17.50 8.15 5.44
C LYS A 208 16.60 8.02 6.67
N VAL A 209 16.61 9.10 7.43
CA VAL A 209 15.76 9.50 8.58
C VAL A 209 14.36 8.88 8.54
N PHE A 210 13.92 8.39 9.71
CA PHE A 210 12.56 7.98 10.10
C PHE A 210 11.73 7.30 9.01
N GLN A 211 11.80 5.96 8.96
CA GLN A 211 10.92 5.17 8.12
C GLN A 211 9.65 4.81 8.91
N PRO A 212 8.44 5.18 8.45
CA PRO A 212 7.22 4.67 9.04
C PRO A 212 7.21 3.14 8.98
N PHE A 213 6.38 2.49 9.80
CA PHE A 213 6.20 1.05 9.69
C PHE A 213 5.68 0.71 8.29
N VAL A 214 6.49 -0.02 7.53
CA VAL A 214 6.20 -0.44 6.17
C VAL A 214 6.38 -1.95 6.11
N SER A 215 5.38 -2.64 5.58
CA SER A 215 5.41 -4.08 5.38
C SER A 215 5.04 -4.44 3.94
N ASP A 216 5.16 -5.72 3.62
CA ASP A 216 4.68 -6.30 2.36
C ASP A 216 3.25 -6.85 2.45
N GLN A 217 2.64 -6.73 3.63
CA GLN A 217 1.25 -7.07 3.90
C GLN A 217 0.47 -5.76 4.02
N TYR A 218 -0.35 -5.45 3.03
CA TYR A 218 -1.05 -4.17 3.02
C TYR A 218 -2.38 -4.24 2.25
N THR A 219 -3.24 -3.30 2.61
CA THR A 219 -4.37 -2.85 1.81
C THR A 219 -4.28 -1.33 1.68
N VAL A 220 -4.94 -0.75 0.68
CA VAL A 220 -4.94 0.70 0.47
C VAL A 220 -6.36 1.20 0.56
N VAL A 221 -6.57 2.34 1.23
CA VAL A 221 -7.89 2.94 1.41
C VAL A 221 -7.89 4.34 0.84
N ALA A 222 -8.96 4.70 0.14
CA ALA A 222 -9.38 6.08 -0.08
C ALA A 222 -10.88 6.19 0.16
N ALA A 223 -11.39 7.41 0.35
CA ALA A 223 -12.82 7.58 0.53
C ALA A 223 -13.34 8.93 0.05
N THR A 224 -14.65 9.01 -0.18
CA THR A 224 -15.41 10.26 -0.14
C THR A 224 -16.04 10.43 1.23
N SER A 225 -16.26 11.68 1.63
CA SER A 225 -16.89 12.03 2.89
C SER A 225 -17.78 13.27 2.76
N ASN A 226 -18.62 13.51 3.77
CA ASN A 226 -19.39 14.74 3.91
C ASN A 226 -18.60 15.90 4.55
N LEU A 227 -17.28 15.75 4.75
CA LEU A 227 -16.43 16.79 5.34
C LEU A 227 -16.32 17.97 4.36
N SER A 228 -16.66 19.18 4.84
CA SER A 228 -16.60 20.38 4.01
C SER A 228 -15.16 20.86 3.76
N ASP A 229 -14.99 21.73 2.75
CA ASP A 229 -13.69 22.31 2.36
C ASP A 229 -12.99 23.10 3.48
N LYS A 230 -13.68 23.42 4.58
CA LYS A 230 -13.08 24.13 5.74
C LYS A 230 -12.01 23.31 6.45
N TYR A 231 -12.00 21.99 6.29
CA TYR A 231 -11.02 21.08 6.89
C TYR A 231 -9.94 20.59 5.91
N VAL A 232 -9.86 21.16 4.70
CA VAL A 232 -8.83 20.75 3.73
C VAL A 232 -7.43 20.93 4.34
N GLY A 233 -6.62 19.87 4.25
CA GLY A 233 -5.29 19.79 4.86
C GLY A 233 -5.27 19.29 6.31
N GLU A 234 -6.43 19.11 6.95
CA GLU A 234 -6.55 18.34 8.19
C GLU A 234 -6.59 16.82 7.89
N PHE A 235 -6.62 15.99 8.93
CA PHE A 235 -6.46 14.55 8.80
C PHE A 235 -7.59 13.79 9.50
N VAL A 236 -8.05 12.73 8.84
CA VAL A 236 -8.87 11.67 9.42
C VAL A 236 -7.96 10.52 9.83
N SER A 237 -8.04 10.09 11.08
CA SER A 237 -7.25 8.96 11.59
C SER A 237 -7.94 7.63 11.25
N ILE A 238 -7.17 6.62 10.88
CA ILE A 238 -7.65 5.24 10.73
C ILE A 238 -7.26 4.45 11.98
N LEU A 239 -8.23 3.81 12.62
CA LEU A 239 -8.08 3.11 13.89
C LEU A 239 -8.38 1.62 13.77
N THR A 240 -7.67 0.81 14.56
CA THR A 240 -8.06 -0.58 14.87
C THR A 240 -9.08 -0.64 16.02
N PRO A 241 -9.71 -1.79 16.32
CA PRO A 241 -10.76 -1.89 17.35
C PRO A 241 -10.31 -1.50 18.78
N ASN A 242 -9.00 -1.51 19.05
CA ASN A 242 -8.42 -1.09 20.32
C ASN A 242 -7.99 0.40 20.35
N GLY A 243 -8.34 1.18 19.33
CA GLY A 243 -8.05 2.61 19.24
C GLY A 243 -6.61 2.96 18.84
N LYS A 244 -5.81 2.02 18.33
CA LYS A 244 -4.48 2.31 17.78
C LYS A 244 -4.63 2.94 16.39
N ILE A 245 -3.97 4.08 16.18
CA ILE A 245 -3.85 4.73 14.87
C ILE A 245 -2.92 3.91 13.98
N VAL A 246 -3.40 3.59 12.78
CA VAL A 246 -2.68 2.75 11.78
C VAL A 246 -2.57 3.41 10.42
N GLY A 247 -3.15 4.59 10.25
CA GLY A 247 -3.04 5.43 9.07
C GLY A 247 -3.68 6.79 9.31
N GLU A 248 -3.35 7.75 8.48
CA GLU A 248 -3.96 9.08 8.46
C GLU A 248 -4.27 9.45 7.01
N MET A 249 -5.45 10.01 6.78
CA MET A 249 -5.94 10.42 5.47
C MET A 249 -6.10 11.94 5.46
N GLU A 250 -5.31 12.63 4.66
CA GLU A 250 -5.46 14.07 4.46
C GLU A 250 -6.81 14.37 3.79
N ILE A 251 -7.53 15.35 4.30
CA ILE A 251 -8.78 15.84 3.73
C ILE A 251 -8.44 16.73 2.53
N LEU A 252 -8.95 16.34 1.38
CA LEU A 252 -8.79 17.01 0.10
C LEU A 252 -10.10 17.75 -0.27
N PRO A 253 -10.04 18.76 -1.16
CA PRO A 253 -11.23 19.49 -1.61
C PRO A 253 -12.36 18.58 -2.09
N GLY A 254 -13.60 18.97 -1.78
CA GLY A 254 -14.81 18.21 -2.11
C GLY A 254 -15.08 17.02 -1.19
N GLY A 255 -14.48 17.00 0.01
CA GLY A 255 -14.66 15.94 1.00
C GLY A 255 -13.94 14.64 0.66
N LEU A 256 -12.98 14.67 -0.27
CA LEU A 256 -12.16 13.52 -0.64
C LEU A 256 -11.15 13.22 0.48
N LEU A 257 -10.93 11.95 0.79
CA LEU A 257 -9.90 11.50 1.71
C LEU A 257 -8.77 10.85 0.93
N LYS A 258 -7.56 11.40 1.08
CA LYS A 258 -6.34 10.98 0.37
C LYS A 258 -6.06 9.49 0.57
N THR A 259 -5.46 8.86 -0.45
CA THR A 259 -5.11 7.44 -0.38
C THR A 259 -4.10 7.16 0.73
N CYS A 260 -4.34 6.10 1.48
CA CYS A 260 -3.56 5.72 2.64
C CYS A 260 -3.33 4.19 2.64
N PRO A 261 -2.08 3.72 2.51
CA PRO A 261 -1.76 2.31 2.71
C PRO A 261 -1.80 1.97 4.21
N ILE A 262 -2.47 0.87 4.54
CA ILE A 262 -2.57 0.31 5.89
C ILE A 262 -1.76 -0.98 5.90
N TYR A 263 -0.82 -1.07 6.83
CA TYR A 263 0.13 -2.19 6.90
C TYR A 263 -0.25 -3.20 7.98
N GLY A 264 -0.27 -4.46 7.58
CA GLY A 264 -0.39 -5.61 8.46
C GLY A 264 0.96 -6.12 8.94
N ASP A 265 0.88 -7.14 9.78
CA ASP A 265 2.04 -7.91 10.24
C ASP A 265 2.78 -8.58 9.09
N ASP A 266 4.09 -8.35 8.96
CA ASP A 266 4.96 -9.23 8.19
C ASP A 266 5.79 -10.15 9.10
N THR A 267 6.47 -11.12 8.49
CA THR A 267 7.26 -12.13 9.22
C THR A 267 8.51 -11.56 9.88
N TYR A 268 8.95 -10.36 9.48
CA TYR A 268 10.29 -9.88 9.77
C TYR A 268 10.35 -8.61 10.64
N SER A 269 9.25 -7.88 10.72
CA SER A 269 9.15 -6.63 11.43
C SER A 269 8.91 -6.89 12.91
N LYS A 270 9.64 -6.14 13.75
CA LYS A 270 9.43 -6.18 15.22
C LYS A 270 8.15 -5.45 15.62
N GLN A 271 7.80 -4.41 14.86
CA GLN A 271 6.54 -3.71 15.02
C GLN A 271 5.42 -4.52 14.38
N LYS A 272 4.30 -4.59 15.09
CA LYS A 272 3.09 -5.26 14.65
C LYS A 272 2.16 -4.28 13.94
N GLY A 273 1.68 -4.66 12.77
CA GLY A 273 0.70 -3.94 11.96
C GLY A 273 -0.72 -4.19 12.44
N VAL A 274 -1.67 -4.12 11.51
CA VAL A 274 -3.07 -4.55 11.72
C VAL A 274 -3.17 -6.07 11.58
N ALA A 275 -4.01 -6.70 12.40
CA ALA A 275 -4.26 -8.14 12.29
C ALA A 275 -5.29 -8.44 11.19
N GLU A 276 -5.10 -9.55 10.49
CA GLU A 276 -6.03 -10.04 9.47
C GLU A 276 -7.46 -10.19 10.06
N GLY A 277 -8.45 -9.60 9.39
CA GLY A 277 -9.85 -9.63 9.80
C GLY A 277 -10.29 -8.56 10.80
N ASP A 278 -9.37 -7.73 11.32
CA ASP A 278 -9.72 -6.61 12.20
C ASP A 278 -10.57 -5.57 11.44
N TRP A 279 -11.67 -5.14 12.06
CA TRP A 279 -12.45 -4.02 11.53
C TRP A 279 -11.71 -2.70 11.71
N LEU A 280 -11.76 -1.87 10.68
CA LEU A 280 -11.19 -0.53 10.68
C LEU A 280 -12.25 0.53 10.96
N TYR A 281 -11.83 1.59 11.62
CA TYR A 281 -12.66 2.74 11.98
C TYR A 281 -11.97 4.02 11.53
N LEU A 282 -12.75 5.07 11.32
CA LEU A 282 -12.26 6.42 11.11
C LEU A 282 -12.54 7.26 12.34
N GLU A 283 -11.61 8.14 12.69
CA GLU A 283 -11.79 9.16 13.71
C GLU A 283 -11.50 10.54 13.14
N PHE A 284 -12.40 11.47 13.43
CA PHE A 284 -12.25 12.87 13.11
C PHE A 284 -12.97 13.72 14.16
N ASN A 285 -12.26 14.70 14.73
CA ASN A 285 -12.80 15.62 15.74
C ASN A 285 -13.51 14.92 16.93
N GLY A 286 -13.02 13.76 17.34
CA GLY A 286 -13.57 12.96 18.44
C GLY A 286 -14.74 12.07 18.07
N GLU A 287 -15.27 12.15 16.84
CA GLU A 287 -16.26 11.23 16.32
C GLU A 287 -15.58 10.00 15.73
N ILE A 288 -16.06 8.80 16.09
CA ILE A 288 -15.55 7.52 15.56
C ILE A 288 -16.65 6.81 14.79
N ILE A 289 -16.41 6.54 13.51
CA ILE A 289 -17.33 5.82 12.62
C ILE A 289 -16.70 4.55 12.07
N PRO A 290 -17.48 3.49 11.77
CA PRO A 290 -16.94 2.33 11.07
C PRO A 290 -16.51 2.71 9.65
N LEU A 291 -15.32 2.26 9.23
CA LEU A 291 -14.89 2.37 7.83
C LEU A 291 -15.68 1.41 6.91
N GLY A 292 -16.27 0.35 7.49
CA GLY A 292 -16.96 -0.70 6.72
C GLY A 292 -16.01 -1.68 6.04
N LEU A 293 -14.72 -1.67 6.41
CA LEU A 293 -13.69 -2.54 5.87
C LEU A 293 -13.06 -3.38 6.97
N GLN A 294 -12.92 -4.69 6.74
CA GLN A 294 -12.00 -5.54 7.49
C GLN A 294 -10.64 -5.49 6.83
N TYR A 295 -9.60 -5.33 7.62
CA TYR A 295 -8.23 -5.42 7.12
C TYR A 295 -7.99 -6.80 6.53
N SER A 296 -7.53 -6.82 5.28
CA SER A 296 -6.99 -8.00 4.64
C SER A 296 -5.75 -7.61 3.87
N SER A 297 -4.73 -8.47 3.79
CA SER A 297 -3.55 -8.20 2.97
C SER A 297 -3.78 -8.48 1.47
N ASP A 298 -4.86 -7.92 0.93
CA ASP A 298 -5.32 -8.18 -0.44
C ASP A 298 -4.53 -7.45 -1.54
N ARG A 299 -3.73 -6.44 -1.16
CA ARG A 299 -3.01 -5.54 -2.07
C ARG A 299 -3.97 -4.95 -3.11
N LEU A 300 -5.11 -4.47 -2.62
CA LEU A 300 -6.12 -3.75 -3.40
C LEU A 300 -6.32 -2.36 -2.81
N ILE A 301 -7.01 -1.53 -3.60
CA ILE A 301 -7.46 -0.21 -3.21
C ILE A 301 -8.96 -0.31 -2.96
N HIS A 302 -9.37 0.10 -1.77
CA HIS A 302 -10.77 0.21 -1.39
C HIS A 302 -11.15 1.68 -1.42
N PHE A 303 -11.97 2.07 -2.40
CA PHE A 303 -12.55 3.40 -2.47
C PHE A 303 -13.96 3.38 -1.89
N LEU A 304 -14.15 4.05 -0.75
CA LEU A 304 -15.34 3.96 0.09
C LEU A 304 -16.09 5.29 0.16
N ASP A 305 -17.35 5.25 0.60
CA ASP A 305 -18.11 6.46 0.93
C ASP A 305 -18.43 6.43 2.42
N VAL A 306 -18.03 7.47 3.14
CA VAL A 306 -18.18 7.56 4.60
C VAL A 306 -18.93 8.84 4.98
N THR A 307 -19.55 8.84 6.16
CA THR A 307 -20.34 9.99 6.63
C THR A 307 -20.09 10.18 8.12
N PHE A 308 -19.65 11.37 8.48
CA PHE A 308 -19.51 11.83 9.87
C PHE A 308 -20.81 12.53 10.28
N GLU A 309 -21.47 12.02 11.32
CA GLU A 309 -22.74 12.52 11.85
C GLU A 309 -22.59 13.94 12.42
N GLY A 310 -21.44 14.26 13.03
CA GLY A 310 -21.12 15.58 13.58
C GLY A 310 -21.11 16.70 12.56
N GLU A 311 -20.89 16.40 11.27
CA GLU A 311 -21.01 17.39 10.18
C GLU A 311 -22.41 17.49 9.58
N ASN A 312 -23.26 16.49 9.79
CA ASN A 312 -24.69 16.58 9.48
C ASN A 312 -25.49 17.33 10.55
N ALA A 313 -24.84 17.75 11.65
CA ALA A 313 -25.40 18.71 12.59
C ALA A 313 -25.61 20.06 11.90
N VAL A 314 -26.79 20.21 11.29
CA VAL A 314 -27.32 21.44 10.71
C VAL A 314 -26.90 22.61 11.60
N THR A 315 -26.23 23.60 11.00
CA THR A 315 -26.03 24.92 11.58
C THR A 315 -27.39 25.53 11.90
N GLY A 316 -27.86 25.28 13.11
CA GLY A 316 -29.18 25.59 13.60
C GLY A 316 -29.09 25.83 15.09
N VAL A 317 -28.61 27.03 15.42
CA VAL A 317 -28.69 27.68 16.74
C VAL A 317 -27.65 27.19 17.74
N ASN A 318 -26.94 28.16 18.33
CA ASN A 318 -26.18 28.01 19.56
C ASN A 318 -27.02 27.28 20.61
N ASP A 319 -26.63 26.06 20.95
CA ASP A 319 -26.63 25.58 22.34
C ASP A 319 -25.76 24.34 22.38
N LEU A 320 -24.66 24.43 23.15
CA LEU A 320 -23.94 23.25 23.62
C LEU A 320 -24.89 22.50 24.56
N GLN A 321 -25.79 21.68 24.02
CA GLN A 321 -26.41 20.62 24.80
C GLN A 321 -25.45 19.44 24.75
N GLN A 322 -24.63 19.38 25.80
CA GLN A 322 -23.85 18.21 26.15
C GLN A 322 -24.84 17.03 26.20
N GLU A 323 -24.75 16.08 25.27
CA GLU A 323 -25.74 14.99 25.18
C GLU A 323 -25.46 13.91 26.23
N ALA A 324 -26.51 13.21 26.66
CA ALA A 324 -26.38 12.07 27.56
C ALA A 324 -25.69 10.90 26.83
N VAL A 325 -24.60 10.37 27.40
CA VAL A 325 -23.86 9.24 26.83
C VAL A 325 -24.30 7.94 27.48
N LEU A 326 -24.85 7.01 26.69
CA LEU A 326 -25.21 5.66 27.15
C LEU A 326 -24.19 4.65 26.61
N SER A 327 -23.50 3.96 27.51
CA SER A 327 -22.62 2.82 27.21
C SER A 327 -23.24 1.53 27.72
N VAL A 328 -23.19 0.47 26.91
CA VAL A 328 -23.82 -0.82 27.23
C VAL A 328 -22.89 -1.96 26.86
N ALA A 329 -22.57 -2.83 27.82
CA ALA A 329 -21.72 -4.00 27.57
C ALA A 329 -22.07 -5.21 28.48
N PRO A 330 -22.07 -6.44 27.95
CA PRO A 330 -22.05 -6.77 26.52
C PRO A 330 -23.41 -6.45 25.87
N ASN A 331 -23.43 -6.07 24.59
CA ASN A 331 -24.64 -6.00 23.78
C ASN A 331 -24.37 -6.72 22.45
N PRO A 332 -24.96 -7.90 22.17
CA PRO A 332 -26.05 -8.57 22.91
C PRO A 332 -25.62 -9.19 24.26
N PHE A 333 -26.56 -9.39 25.19
CA PHE A 333 -26.33 -10.08 26.47
C PHE A 333 -27.34 -11.22 26.70
N THR A 334 -27.00 -12.17 27.59
CA THR A 334 -27.84 -13.32 27.94
C THR A 334 -28.25 -13.37 29.41
N SER A 335 -27.44 -12.83 30.34
CA SER A 335 -27.70 -12.90 31.78
C SER A 335 -27.37 -11.62 32.55
N THR A 336 -26.35 -10.86 32.14
CA THR A 336 -25.93 -9.64 32.81
C THR A 336 -25.56 -8.57 31.79
N LEU A 337 -26.01 -7.35 32.05
CA LEU A 337 -25.77 -6.16 31.26
C LEU A 337 -25.20 -5.08 32.18
N LEU A 338 -24.07 -4.48 31.80
CA LEU A 338 -23.56 -3.26 32.43
C LEU A 338 -23.99 -2.06 31.58
N MET A 339 -24.58 -1.06 32.26
CA MET A 339 -24.97 0.20 31.64
C MET A 339 -24.25 1.34 32.36
N GLY A 340 -23.50 2.14 31.61
CA GLY A 340 -22.95 3.40 32.08
C GLY A 340 -23.73 4.54 31.43
N LEU A 341 -24.32 5.42 32.23
CA LEU A 341 -25.02 6.61 31.75
C LEU A 341 -24.33 7.85 32.30
N ASP A 342 -23.79 8.68 31.42
CA ASP A 342 -23.29 9.99 31.76
C ASP A 342 -24.32 11.04 31.37
N LEU A 343 -24.71 11.89 32.32
CA LEU A 343 -25.73 12.93 32.11
C LEU A 343 -25.08 14.31 32.26
N PRO A 344 -25.34 15.23 31.32
CA PRO A 344 -24.82 16.60 31.38
C PRO A 344 -25.34 17.37 32.60
N GLU A 345 -26.57 17.08 33.00
CA GLU A 345 -27.25 17.66 34.15
C GLU A 345 -28.11 16.60 34.83
N SER A 346 -28.43 16.81 36.11
CA SER A 346 -29.24 15.87 36.88
C SER A 346 -30.66 15.80 36.32
N ALA A 347 -31.04 14.67 35.72
CA ALA A 347 -32.35 14.44 35.14
C ALA A 347 -33.01 13.15 35.66
N GLN A 348 -34.33 13.03 35.52
CA GLN A 348 -35.01 11.73 35.71
C GLN A 348 -34.80 10.87 34.46
N VAL A 349 -34.36 9.63 34.66
CA VAL A 349 -34.08 8.69 33.57
C VAL A 349 -34.99 7.49 33.70
N THR A 350 -35.58 7.08 32.57
CA THR A 350 -36.31 5.82 32.44
C THR A 350 -35.50 4.88 31.55
N ILE A 351 -35.13 3.72 32.07
CA ILE A 351 -34.45 2.67 31.30
C ILE A 351 -35.49 1.61 30.94
N SER A 352 -35.56 1.24 29.66
CA SER A 352 -36.41 0.15 29.16
C SER A 352 -35.54 -0.90 28.47
N ILE A 353 -35.60 -2.14 28.94
CA ILE A 353 -34.92 -3.29 28.32
C ILE A 353 -35.92 -4.01 27.43
N VAL A 354 -35.54 -4.30 26.19
CA VAL A 354 -36.37 -5.06 25.24
C VAL A 354 -35.66 -6.34 24.82
N ASP A 355 -36.42 -7.40 24.60
CA ASP A 355 -35.88 -8.63 24.02
C ASP A 355 -35.68 -8.49 22.50
N ALA A 356 -35.06 -9.50 21.88
CA ALA A 356 -34.79 -9.54 20.44
C ALA A 356 -36.06 -9.47 19.56
N PHE A 357 -37.26 -9.57 20.14
CA PHE A 357 -38.55 -9.45 19.47
C PHE A 357 -39.28 -8.13 19.80
N GLY A 358 -38.61 -7.20 20.50
CA GLY A 358 -39.15 -5.88 20.83
C GLY A 358 -40.12 -5.86 22.02
N ARG A 359 -40.16 -6.91 22.84
CA ARG A 359 -41.01 -6.97 24.04
C ARG A 359 -40.25 -6.44 25.25
N ILE A 360 -40.89 -5.59 26.06
CA ILE A 360 -40.30 -5.07 27.29
C ILE A 360 -40.02 -6.24 28.25
N VAL A 361 -38.79 -6.35 28.70
CA VAL A 361 -38.35 -7.31 29.72
C VAL A 361 -38.58 -6.66 31.08
N GLU A 362 -39.42 -7.26 31.91
CA GLU A 362 -39.58 -6.82 33.30
C GLU A 362 -38.33 -7.21 34.09
N VAL A 363 -37.62 -6.21 34.59
CA VAL A 363 -36.50 -6.38 35.53
C VAL A 363 -37.09 -6.25 36.94
N PRO A 364 -36.88 -7.23 37.85
CA PRO A 364 -37.41 -7.18 39.22
C PRO A 364 -36.75 -6.12 40.10
#